data_AF-A0A973H892-F1
#
_entry.id   AF-A0A973H892-F1
#
_cell.length_a   1.000
_cell.length_b   1.000
_cell.length_c   1.000
_cell.angle_alpha   90.00
_cell.angle_beta   90.00
_cell.angle_gamma   90.00
#
_symmetry.space_group_name_H-M   'P 1'
#
loop_
_entity.id
_entity.type
_entity.pdbx_description
1 polymer ?
#
loop_
_entity_poly.entity_id
_entity_poly.type
_entity_poly.pdbx_seq_one_letter_code
_entity_poly.pdbx_strand_id
1 'polypeptide(L)'
;MNRIRLYLHRIFRRPVVTGPYRLYVRRTPAGAMLDVSDYLIAVIETIADNDDLMSLLIEIEDDRRTARKHAHDGWEPEQLLVEKLTTALGYELPLNGAAVLRLADRLRAVAPVVAIPAQREAGAA
;
A
#
# COMPACT_ATOMS: atom_id res chain seq x y z
N MET A 1 9.54 9.23 -12.85
CA MET A 1 9.72 9.16 -11.37
C MET A 1 11.19 8.88 -11.08
N ASN A 2 11.92 9.78 -10.45
CA ASN A 2 13.40 9.79 -10.49
C ASN A 2 14.02 8.72 -9.58
N ARG A 3 14.83 7.80 -10.14
CA ARG A 3 15.46 6.66 -9.44
C ARG A 3 16.20 7.07 -8.15
N ILE A 4 16.82 8.25 -8.17
CA ILE A 4 17.59 8.82 -7.05
C ILE A 4 16.71 9.06 -5.81
N ARG A 5 15.47 9.54 -6.00
CA ARG A 5 14.53 9.79 -4.90
C ARG A 5 14.07 8.49 -4.24
N LEU A 6 13.99 7.41 -5.01
CA LEU A 6 13.65 6.06 -4.55
C LEU A 6 14.80 5.47 -3.71
N TYR A 7 16.05 5.65 -4.15
CA TYR A 7 17.25 5.22 -3.43
C TYR A 7 17.45 5.97 -2.11
N LEU A 8 17.35 7.31 -2.12
CA LEU A 8 17.46 8.12 -0.90
C LEU A 8 16.37 7.75 0.12
N HIS A 9 15.16 7.44 -0.35
CA HIS A 9 14.10 7.01 0.56
C HIS A 9 14.39 5.62 1.17
N ARG A 10 15.05 4.70 0.46
CA ARG A 10 15.41 3.36 0.97
C ARG A 10 16.50 3.40 2.03
N ILE A 11 17.49 4.30 1.94
CA ILE A 11 18.66 4.32 2.84
C ILE A 11 18.30 4.77 4.27
N PHE A 12 17.38 5.72 4.44
CA PHE A 12 16.99 6.22 5.76
C PHE A 12 15.83 5.45 6.42
N ARG A 13 15.36 4.37 5.77
CA ARG A 13 14.23 3.57 6.23
C ARG A 13 14.72 2.35 7.00
N ARG A 14 14.53 2.34 8.31
CA ARG A 14 14.63 1.10 9.11
C ARG A 14 13.30 0.36 9.07
N PRO A 15 13.28 -0.93 8.71
CA PRO A 15 12.05 -1.72 8.73
C PRO A 15 11.57 -1.93 10.16
N VAL A 16 10.27 -1.79 10.36
CA VAL A 16 9.58 -2.01 11.64
C VAL A 16 9.24 -3.49 11.81
N VAL A 17 8.88 -4.11 10.69
CA VAL A 17 8.72 -5.56 10.54
C VAL A 17 9.72 -6.03 9.49
N THR A 18 10.48 -7.06 9.81
CA THR A 18 11.57 -7.59 8.97
C THR A 18 11.16 -8.82 8.17
N GLY A 19 10.01 -9.43 8.45
CA GLY A 19 9.51 -10.59 7.72
C GLY A 19 8.07 -10.98 8.13
N PRO A 20 7.35 -11.73 7.27
CA PRO A 20 7.81 -12.23 5.95
C PRO A 20 7.99 -11.13 4.91
N TYR A 21 7.24 -10.04 5.00
CA TYR A 21 7.42 -8.84 4.17
C TYR A 21 7.93 -7.68 5.03
N ARG A 22 8.84 -6.88 4.47
CA ARG A 22 9.40 -5.72 5.16
C ARG A 22 8.41 -4.56 5.15
N LEU A 23 8.03 -4.12 6.35
CA LEU A 23 7.16 -2.95 6.53
C LEU A 23 7.93 -1.78 7.10
N TYR A 24 7.66 -0.58 6.58
CA TYR A 24 8.26 0.66 7.07
C TYR A 24 7.18 1.64 7.48
N VAL A 25 7.45 2.44 8.50
CA VAL A 25 6.55 3.51 8.93
C VAL A 25 7.28 4.84 8.82
N ARG A 26 6.69 5.77 8.06
CA ARG A 26 7.14 7.16 7.99
C ARG A 26 6.14 8.09 8.66
N ARG A 27 6.64 9.15 9.29
CA ARG A 27 5.80 10.21 9.87
C ARG A 27 5.31 11.13 8.75
N THR A 28 4.09 11.61 8.87
CA THR A 28 3.50 12.68 8.06
C THR A 28 2.94 13.76 9.00
N PRO A 29 2.67 14.98 8.51
CA PRO A 29 2.03 16.00 9.34
C PRO A 29 0.67 15.57 9.91
N ALA A 30 -0.05 14.71 9.20
CA ALA A 30 -1.35 14.17 9.60
C ALA A 30 -1.27 12.86 10.41
N GLY A 31 -0.07 12.31 10.66
CA GLY A 31 0.11 11.07 11.41
C GLY A 31 1.18 10.14 10.84
N ALA A 32 0.78 8.94 10.45
CA ALA A 32 1.66 7.87 9.99
C ALA A 32 1.36 7.46 8.56
N MET A 33 2.37 6.97 7.84
CA MET A 33 2.20 6.29 6.58
C MET A 33 2.96 4.97 6.58
N LEU A 34 2.24 3.90 6.28
CA LEU A 34 2.75 2.55 6.16
C LEU A 34 3.25 2.32 4.73
N ASP A 35 4.45 1.79 4.62
CA ASP A 35 5.06 1.37 3.37
C ASP A 35 5.03 -0.15 3.26
N VAL A 36 4.31 -0.63 2.24
CA VAL A 36 4.11 -2.05 1.91
C VAL A 36 4.79 -2.41 0.58
N SER A 37 5.80 -1.64 0.15
CA SER A 37 6.42 -1.82 -1.17
C SER A 37 7.00 -3.22 -1.36
N ASP A 38 7.54 -3.83 -0.31
CA ASP A 38 8.11 -5.19 -0.36
C ASP A 38 7.05 -6.24 -0.69
N TYR A 39 5.86 -6.09 -0.10
CA TYR A 39 4.70 -6.93 -0.39
C TYR A 39 4.20 -6.72 -1.83
N LEU A 40 4.07 -5.47 -2.27
CA LEU A 40 3.62 -5.17 -3.64
C LEU A 40 4.59 -5.70 -4.70
N ILE A 41 5.89 -5.64 -4.44
CA ILE A 41 6.89 -6.25 -5.33
C ILE A 41 6.68 -7.76 -5.41
N ALA A 42 6.53 -8.43 -4.27
CA ALA A 42 6.29 -9.88 -4.24
C ALA A 42 4.98 -10.27 -4.96
N VAL A 43 3.92 -9.46 -4.83
CA VAL A 43 2.65 -9.67 -5.57
C VAL A 43 2.88 -9.55 -7.07
N ILE A 44 3.60 -8.52 -7.53
CA ILE A 44 3.89 -8.33 -8.96
C ILE A 44 4.76 -9.46 -9.51
N GLU A 45 5.78 -9.88 -8.75
CA GLU A 45 6.63 -11.02 -9.10
C GLU A 45 5.80 -12.31 -9.18
N THR A 46 4.88 -12.53 -8.23
CA THR A 46 3.97 -13.69 -8.25
C THR A 46 3.08 -13.71 -9.49
N ILE A 47 2.54 -12.56 -9.91
CA ILE A 47 1.76 -12.45 -11.15
C ILE A 47 2.66 -12.75 -12.35
N ALA A 48 3.89 -12.22 -12.37
CA ALA A 48 4.82 -12.39 -13.48
C ALA A 48 5.32 -13.84 -13.63
N ASP A 49 5.44 -14.58 -12.52
CA ASP A 49 5.93 -15.95 -12.48
C ASP A 49 4.81 -17.00 -12.65
N ASN A 50 3.54 -16.58 -12.76
CA ASN A 50 2.38 -17.46 -12.86
C ASN A 50 1.50 -17.12 -14.07
N ASP A 51 1.52 -18.01 -15.07
CA ASP A 51 0.80 -17.85 -16.34
C ASP A 51 -0.72 -17.72 -16.16
N ASP A 52 -1.32 -18.41 -15.18
CA ASP A 52 -2.76 -18.35 -14.92
C ASP A 52 -3.15 -16.97 -14.36
N LEU A 53 -2.34 -16.42 -13.45
CA LEU A 53 -2.56 -15.09 -12.89
C LEU A 53 -2.32 -13.98 -13.92
N MET A 54 -1.31 -14.15 -14.77
CA MET A 54 -1.06 -13.24 -15.89
C MET A 54 -2.21 -13.26 -16.89
N SER A 55 -2.72 -14.45 -17.22
CA SER A 55 -3.87 -14.61 -18.13
C SER A 55 -5.12 -13.93 -17.56
N LEU A 56 -5.38 -14.08 -16.27
CA LEU A 56 -6.49 -13.41 -15.60
C LEU A 56 -6.33 -11.87 -15.61
N LEU A 57 -5.10 -11.36 -15.44
CA LEU A 57 -4.82 -9.94 -15.55
C LEU A 57 -5.03 -9.39 -16.97
N ILE A 58 -4.70 -10.17 -17.99
CA ILE A 58 -4.96 -9.84 -19.40
C ILE A 58 -6.47 -9.82 -19.67
N GLU A 59 -7.23 -10.79 -19.14
CA GLU A 59 -8.70 -10.83 -19.28
C GLU A 59 -9.37 -9.58 -18.69
N ILE A 60 -8.88 -9.10 -17.54
CA ILE A 60 -9.34 -7.84 -16.93
C ILE A 60 -9.02 -6.63 -17.85
N GLU A 61 -7.86 -6.60 -18.50
CA GLU A 61 -7.50 -5.52 -19.44
C GLU A 61 -8.40 -5.53 -20.67
N ASP A 62 -8.64 -6.71 -21.23
CA ASP A 62 -9.51 -6.90 -22.39
C ASP A 62 -10.94 -6.47 -22.08
N ASP A 63 -11.50 -6.90 -20.95
CA ASP A 63 -12.83 -6.51 -20.48
C ASP A 63 -12.94 -5.00 -20.29
N ARG A 64 -11.94 -4.35 -19.68
CA ARG A 64 -11.91 -2.88 -19.56
C ARG A 64 -11.89 -2.17 -20.92
N ARG A 65 -11.23 -2.74 -21.91
CA ARG A 65 -11.08 -2.16 -23.24
C ARG A 65 -12.36 -2.29 -24.07
N THR A 66 -13.06 -3.42 -23.95
CA THR A 66 -14.37 -3.64 -24.59
C THR A 66 -15.47 -2.89 -23.85
N ALA A 67 -15.42 -2.81 -22.52
CA ALA A 67 -16.46 -2.18 -21.72
C ALA A 67 -16.60 -0.69 -22.00
N ARG A 68 -15.47 0.01 -22.21
CA ARG A 68 -15.45 1.41 -22.67
C ARG A 68 -16.14 1.63 -24.02
N LYS A 69 -16.21 0.61 -24.87
CA LYS A 69 -16.85 0.70 -26.20
C LYS A 69 -18.35 0.38 -26.15
N HIS A 70 -18.80 -0.38 -25.16
CA HIS A 70 -20.16 -0.92 -25.14
C HIS A 70 -21.07 -0.36 -24.04
N ALA A 71 -20.63 0.64 -23.27
CA ALA A 71 -21.45 1.29 -22.23
C ALA A 71 -22.25 0.26 -21.41
N HIS A 72 -21.54 -0.73 -20.86
CA HIS A 72 -22.18 -1.87 -20.20
C HIS A 72 -23.16 -1.42 -19.13
N ASP A 73 -24.28 -2.13 -19.10
CA ASP A 73 -25.53 -1.90 -18.39
C ASP A 73 -25.41 -2.02 -16.85
N GLY A 74 -24.22 -1.79 -16.29
CA GLY A 74 -23.97 -1.74 -14.84
C GLY A 74 -23.73 -3.10 -14.17
N TRP A 75 -23.61 -4.19 -14.92
CA TRP A 75 -23.12 -5.49 -14.41
C TRP A 75 -21.65 -5.64 -14.84
N GLU A 76 -20.63 -5.70 -13.97
CA GLU A 76 -20.18 -6.64 -12.90
C GLU A 76 -19.21 -7.81 -13.27
N PRO A 77 -18.93 -8.17 -14.56
CA PRO A 77 -17.89 -9.14 -14.89
C PRO A 77 -16.49 -8.73 -14.43
N GLU A 78 -16.11 -7.45 -14.62
CA GLU A 78 -14.80 -6.93 -14.21
C GLU A 78 -14.55 -7.11 -12.71
N GLN A 79 -15.56 -6.80 -11.87
CA GLN A 79 -15.44 -6.89 -10.43
C GLN A 79 -15.18 -8.33 -9.99
N LEU A 80 -15.88 -9.29 -10.58
CA LEU A 80 -15.67 -10.71 -10.31
C LEU A 80 -14.26 -11.19 -10.72
N LEU A 81 -13.74 -10.72 -11.85
CA LEU A 81 -12.38 -11.06 -12.29
C LEU A 81 -11.32 -10.48 -11.35
N VAL A 82 -11.50 -9.23 -10.91
CA VAL A 82 -10.62 -8.59 -9.92
C VAL A 82 -10.68 -9.31 -8.58
N GLU A 83 -11.87 -9.70 -8.11
CA GLU A 83 -12.07 -10.47 -6.87
C GLU A 83 -11.40 -11.85 -6.94
N LYS A 84 -11.48 -12.55 -8.09
CA LYS A 84 -10.76 -13.80 -8.31
C LYS A 84 -9.25 -13.60 -8.22
N LEU A 85 -8.73 -12.56 -8.86
CA LEU A 85 -7.30 -12.25 -8.85
C LEU A 85 -6.81 -11.92 -7.44
N THR A 86 -7.54 -11.09 -6.69
CA THR A 86 -7.16 -10.73 -5.31
C THR A 86 -7.27 -11.90 -4.35
N THR A 87 -8.25 -12.79 -4.54
CA THR A 87 -8.38 -14.02 -3.75
C THR A 87 -7.19 -14.96 -3.99
N ALA A 88 -6.76 -15.12 -5.25
CA ALA A 88 -5.64 -15.99 -5.59
C ALA A 88 -4.28 -15.44 -5.09
N LEU A 89 -4.10 -14.12 -5.10
CA LEU A 89 -2.88 -13.47 -4.60
C LEU A 89 -2.80 -13.43 -3.06
N GLY A 90 -3.96 -13.46 -2.40
CA GLY A 90 -4.07 -13.09 -0.99
C GLY A 90 -3.91 -11.59 -0.80
N TYR A 91 -4.51 -11.07 0.28
CA TYR A 91 -4.43 -9.66 0.66
C TYR A 91 -4.06 -9.48 2.14
N GLU A 92 -3.74 -10.58 2.82
CA GLU A 92 -3.44 -10.60 4.24
C GLU A 92 -1.93 -10.62 4.47
N LEU A 93 -1.48 -9.72 5.35
CA LEU A 93 -0.09 -9.66 5.78
C LEU A 93 0.04 -10.33 7.15
N PRO A 94 0.67 -11.52 7.24
CA PRO A 94 0.84 -12.18 8.52
C PRO A 94 1.82 -11.39 9.40
N LEU A 95 1.34 -10.98 10.57
CA LEU A 95 2.15 -10.31 11.59
C LEU A 95 2.27 -11.22 12.81
N ASN A 96 3.48 -11.76 13.03
CA ASN A 96 3.76 -12.61 14.18
C ASN A 96 3.93 -11.76 15.46
N GLY A 97 3.65 -12.32 16.64
CA GLY A 97 3.47 -11.58 17.90
C GLY A 97 4.45 -10.42 18.17
N ALA A 98 5.76 -10.65 18.10
CA ALA A 98 6.75 -9.59 18.32
C ALA A 98 6.73 -8.50 17.22
N ALA A 99 6.37 -8.85 15.98
CA ALA A 99 6.21 -7.90 14.88
C ALA A 99 4.97 -7.00 15.07
N VAL A 100 3.87 -7.55 15.60
CA VAL A 100 2.66 -6.78 15.95
C VAL A 100 3.00 -5.69 16.97
N LEU A 101 3.71 -6.06 18.04
CA LEU A 101 4.10 -5.12 19.09
C LEU A 101 5.03 -4.03 18.56
N ARG A 102 6.06 -4.39 17.79
CA ARG A 102 6.97 -3.39 17.17
C ARG A 102 6.23 -2.42 16.24
N LEU A 103 5.25 -2.93 15.48
CA LEU A 103 4.44 -2.08 14.60
C LEU A 103 3.57 -1.12 15.42
N ALA A 104 2.90 -1.62 16.46
CA ALA A 104 2.09 -0.80 17.35
C ALA A 104 2.91 0.30 18.03
N ASP A 105 4.08 -0.04 18.58
CA ASP A 105 4.95 0.93 19.24
C ASP A 105 5.47 1.99 18.28
N ARG A 106 5.82 1.59 17.06
CA ARG A 106 6.26 2.55 16.05
C ARG A 106 5.13 3.48 15.62
N LEU A 107 3.92 2.96 15.41
CA LEU A 107 2.74 3.76 15.06
C LEU A 107 2.41 4.77 16.16
N ARG A 108 2.40 4.34 17.43
CA ARG A 108 2.22 5.24 18.58
C ARG A 108 3.28 6.36 18.61
N ALA A 109 4.55 6.02 18.36
CA ALA A 109 5.63 6.98 18.38
C ALA A 109 5.53 8.07 17.29
N VAL A 110 4.89 7.77 16.14
CA VAL A 110 4.71 8.74 15.05
C VAL A 110 3.33 9.40 15.02
N ALA A 111 2.39 8.92 15.84
CA ALA A 111 1.03 9.41 15.94
C ALA A 111 0.83 10.80 16.57
N PRO A 112 1.73 11.41 17.39
CA PRO A 112 1.40 12.71 17.95
C PRO A 112 1.30 13.76 16.84
N VAL A 113 0.06 14.20 16.61
CA VAL A 113 -0.27 15.47 15.96
C VAL A 113 0.51 16.52 16.72
N VAL A 114 1.41 17.22 16.03
CA VAL A 114 1.99 18.42 16.59
C VAL A 114 0.80 19.32 16.90
N ALA A 115 0.45 19.48 18.18
CA ALA A 115 -0.44 20.54 18.61
C ALA A 115 0.27 21.82 18.20
N ILE A 116 -0.12 22.38 17.06
CA ILE A 116 0.33 23.70 16.64
C ILE A 116 -0.13 24.60 17.77
N PRO A 117 0.77 25.21 18.56
CA PRO A 117 0.35 26.14 19.59
C PRO A 117 -0.46 27.21 18.88
N ALA A 118 -1.72 27.37 19.28
CA ALA A 118 -2.56 28.45 18.76
C ALA A 118 -1.73 29.73 18.85
N GLN A 119 -1.47 30.29 17.68
CA GLN A 119 -0.77 31.55 17.48
C GLN A 119 -1.34 32.55 18.49
N ARG A 120 -0.55 32.92 19.50
CA ARG A 120 -0.94 33.95 20.49
C ARG A 120 -1.49 35.12 19.70
N GLU A 121 -2.72 35.52 20.01
CA GLU A 121 -3.35 36.74 19.52
C GLU A 121 -2.37 37.90 19.73
N ALA A 122 -1.63 38.24 18.67
CA ALA A 122 -0.89 39.46 18.57
C ALA A 122 -1.91 40.55 18.28
N GLY A 123 -2.33 41.29 19.31
CA GLY A 123 -3.25 42.41 19.14
C GLY A 123 -3.88 42.93 20.42
N ALA A 124 -3.12 43.02 21.52
CA ALA A 124 -3.53 43.78 22.70
C ALA A 124 -2.39 44.72 23.12
N ALA A 125 -2.36 45.90 22.52
CA ALA A 125 -1.90 47.18 23.06
C ALA A 125 -2.10 48.27 21.98
#